data_AF-A0A8X6UVQ5-F1
#
_entry.id   AF-A0A8X6UVQ5-F1
#
_cell.length_a   1.000
_cell.length_b   1.000
_cell.length_c   1.000
_cell.angle_alpha   90.00
_cell.angle_beta   90.00
_cell.angle_gamma   90.00
#
_symmetry.space_group_name_H-M   'P 1'
#
loop_
_entity.id
_entity.type
_entity.pdbx_description
1 polymer ?
#
loop_
_entity_poly.entity_id
_entity_poly.type
_entity_poly.pdbx_seq_one_letter_code
_entity_poly.pdbx_strand_id
1 'polypeptide(L)'
;MVRFHKFFENIKLNSTIADMLRLPLREYLKCNIISSGSRERECDIDNAMIGSYYSDGDLPSFCFTMNTLWSRPDIEIQKIKKHEKIQMEFFIDTSFTGGNESLDVVQSPLFNPLSSPVVQIAIHSPYIIASPFVSGEAFLGGKDYKIKLTAEEKHLLPPPYQTNCTDYLQQWKLRGGVAPLNEIMVIEECKLNATLEKLKCVPFNIDYPHNETVCEYCKNCLNVTHIGHNCTNLLMHYNQPCDFFAYHMEIEQKLVNIEKKMVSISASLRKKFFLLLELNVQSNAVDSSRSSRLLSS
;
A
#
# COMPACT_ATOMS: atom_id res chain seq x y z
N MET A 1 10.07 -16.50 15.15
CA MET A 1 8.73 -16.34 14.56
C MET A 1 7.71 -16.42 15.69
N VAL A 2 7.33 -15.28 16.27
CA VAL A 2 6.22 -15.22 17.23
C VAL A 2 4.97 -14.98 16.41
N ARG A 3 4.04 -15.94 16.41
CA ARG A 3 2.77 -15.78 15.69
C ARG A 3 1.83 -14.99 16.60
N PHE A 4 1.52 -13.76 16.21
CA PHE A 4 0.71 -12.82 17.00
C PHE A 4 -0.78 -13.13 17.01
N HIS A 5 -1.24 -14.17 16.29
CA HIS A 5 -2.63 -14.66 16.33
C HIS A 5 -3.16 -14.77 17.77
N LYS A 6 -2.30 -15.18 18.71
CA LYS A 6 -2.65 -15.38 20.14
C LYS A 6 -3.07 -14.10 20.87
N PHE A 7 -2.71 -12.91 20.38
CA PHE A 7 -3.08 -11.63 21.02
C PHE A 7 -4.46 -11.15 20.58
N PHE A 8 -4.87 -11.47 19.35
CA PHE A 8 -6.21 -11.17 18.86
C PHE A 8 -7.21 -12.29 19.13
N GLU A 9 -6.77 -13.45 19.64
CA GLU A 9 -7.64 -14.57 20.02
C GLU A 9 -8.77 -14.17 20.98
N ASN A 10 -8.60 -13.10 21.78
CA ASN A 10 -9.60 -12.61 22.74
C ASN A 10 -10.08 -11.17 22.45
N ILE A 11 -9.63 -10.54 21.37
CA ILE A 11 -10.00 -9.16 21.04
C ILE A 11 -10.97 -9.21 19.87
N LYS A 12 -12.22 -8.78 20.10
CA LYS A 12 -13.20 -8.55 19.05
C LYS A 12 -12.80 -7.32 18.23
N LEU A 13 -11.95 -7.52 17.23
CA LEU A 13 -11.65 -6.49 16.22
C LEU A 13 -12.94 -6.13 15.49
N ASN A 14 -13.61 -5.09 15.97
CA ASN A 14 -14.71 -4.42 15.29
C ASN A 14 -14.22 -3.11 14.68
N SER A 15 -15.05 -2.44 13.89
CA SER A 15 -14.72 -1.14 13.28
C SER A 15 -14.23 -0.12 14.30
N THR A 16 -14.83 -0.08 15.49
CA THR A 16 -14.41 0.82 16.58
C THR A 16 -12.98 0.56 17.05
N ILE A 17 -12.59 -0.71 17.27
CA ILE A 17 -11.21 -1.04 17.65
C ILE A 17 -10.25 -0.77 16.50
N ALA A 18 -10.66 -1.06 15.26
CA ALA A 18 -9.86 -0.74 14.09
C ALA A 18 -9.60 0.78 13.96
N ASP A 19 -10.62 1.60 14.20
CA ASP A 19 -10.51 3.07 14.21
C ASP A 19 -9.66 3.60 15.38
N MET A 20 -9.70 2.94 16.55
CA MET A 20 -8.83 3.30 17.68
C MET A 20 -7.35 2.96 17.43
N LEU A 21 -7.08 1.85 16.74
CA LEU A 21 -5.72 1.45 16.36
C LEU A 21 -5.17 2.28 15.18
N ARG A 22 -6.05 2.99 14.47
CA ARG A 22 -5.71 3.89 13.37
C ARG A 22 -5.13 5.19 13.90
N LEU A 23 -3.82 5.21 14.14
CA LEU A 23 -3.11 6.47 14.34
C LEU A 23 -3.06 7.27 13.02
N PRO A 24 -3.23 8.60 13.06
CA PRO A 24 -3.07 9.44 11.87
C PRO A 24 -1.68 9.24 11.24
N LEU A 25 -1.64 9.14 9.90
CA LEU A 25 -0.38 8.95 9.15
C LEU A 25 0.68 10.01 9.50
N ARG A 26 0.24 11.24 9.78
CA ARG A 26 1.11 12.36 10.18
C ARG A 26 1.89 12.12 11.48
N GLU A 27 1.46 11.20 12.35
CA GLU A 27 2.15 10.95 13.62
C GLU A 27 3.45 10.16 13.46
N TYR A 28 3.56 9.38 12.37
CA TYR A 28 4.71 8.52 12.12
C TYR A 28 5.30 8.69 10.72
N LEU A 29 4.69 9.48 9.82
CA LEU A 29 5.24 9.81 8.51
C LEU A 29 5.30 11.32 8.30
N LYS A 30 6.49 11.81 7.97
CA LYS A 30 6.68 13.12 7.35
C LYS A 30 7.07 12.93 5.88
N CYS A 31 6.39 13.61 4.98
CA CYS A 31 6.61 13.47 3.54
C CYS A 31 6.68 14.83 2.85
N ASN A 32 7.78 15.07 2.15
CA ASN A 32 8.08 16.32 1.46
C ASN A 32 8.50 16.06 0.01
N ILE A 33 8.11 16.96 -0.89
CA ILE A 33 8.59 17.00 -2.28
C ILE A 33 9.59 18.15 -2.39
N ILE A 34 10.83 17.81 -2.71
CA ILE A 34 11.98 18.72 -2.69
C ILE A 34 12.44 19.00 -4.12
N SER A 35 12.48 20.28 -4.51
CA SER A 35 13.04 20.75 -5.78
C SER A 35 14.51 21.14 -5.65
N SER A 36 15.29 21.08 -6.73
CA SER A 36 16.72 21.46 -6.78
C SER A 36 17.06 22.92 -6.38
N GLY A 37 16.05 23.77 -6.12
CA GLY A 37 16.19 25.15 -5.65
C GLY A 37 15.63 25.41 -4.25
N SER A 38 15.63 24.39 -3.37
CA SER A 38 15.18 24.49 -1.96
C SER A 38 13.71 24.86 -1.75
N ARG A 39 12.88 24.78 -2.80
CA ARG A 39 11.42 24.83 -2.63
C ARG A 39 10.94 23.46 -2.17
N GLU A 40 10.31 23.45 -1.01
CA GLU A 40 9.70 22.27 -0.41
C GLU A 40 8.18 22.45 -0.41
N ARG A 41 7.46 21.37 -0.70
CA ARG A 41 6.01 21.29 -0.52
C ARG A 41 5.67 19.96 0.12
N GLU A 42 4.67 19.95 1.00
CA GLU A 42 4.22 18.72 1.64
C GLU A 42 3.57 17.77 0.63
N CYS A 43 3.71 16.46 0.87
CA CYS A 43 2.91 15.44 0.18
C CYS A 43 1.45 15.52 0.63
N ASP A 44 0.51 15.14 -0.24
CA ASP A 44 -0.89 14.97 0.16
C ASP A 44 -1.05 13.65 0.93
N ILE A 45 -1.03 13.75 2.25
CA ILE A 45 -1.23 12.63 3.18
C ILE A 45 -2.59 12.70 3.89
N ASP A 46 -3.35 13.79 3.71
CA ASP A 46 -4.68 13.95 4.31
C ASP A 46 -5.72 13.11 3.57
N ASN A 47 -5.53 12.94 2.27
CA ASN A 47 -6.36 12.07 1.45
C ASN A 47 -5.81 10.64 1.31
N ALA A 48 -4.99 10.20 2.27
CA ALA A 48 -4.50 8.82 2.27
C ALA A 48 -5.65 7.84 2.47
N MET A 49 -5.80 6.89 1.55
CA MET A 49 -6.79 5.83 1.67
C MET A 49 -6.22 4.67 2.49
N ILE A 50 -7.08 3.97 3.22
CA ILE A 50 -6.71 2.73 3.86
C ILE A 50 -6.88 1.60 2.85
N GLY A 51 -5.80 0.86 2.63
CA GLY A 51 -5.80 -0.35 1.81
C GLY A 51 -6.26 -1.59 2.57
N SER A 52 -6.26 -2.72 1.88
CA SER A 52 -6.61 -4.02 2.46
C SER A 52 -5.75 -4.36 3.69
N TYR A 53 -6.34 -5.14 4.61
CA TYR A 53 -5.78 -5.44 5.94
C TYR A 53 -4.83 -6.64 5.97
N TYR A 54 -4.20 -6.99 4.84
CA TYR A 54 -3.52 -8.29 4.75
C TYR A 54 -2.03 -8.19 5.06
N SER A 55 -1.59 -8.89 6.12
CA SER A 55 -0.18 -9.29 6.30
C SER A 55 -0.04 -10.80 6.17
N ASP A 56 1.11 -11.26 5.67
CA ASP A 56 1.55 -12.67 5.56
C ASP A 56 1.64 -13.40 6.92
N GLY A 57 1.28 -12.73 8.03
CA GLY A 57 1.44 -13.21 9.41
C GLY A 57 0.16 -13.47 10.20
N ASP A 58 -1.00 -13.56 9.53
CA ASP A 58 -2.34 -13.67 10.16
C ASP A 58 -2.72 -12.47 11.04
N LEU A 59 -2.14 -11.28 10.79
CA LEU A 59 -2.46 -10.06 11.52
C LEU A 59 -3.02 -8.97 10.63
N PRO A 60 -4.02 -8.21 11.11
CA PRO A 60 -4.43 -6.99 10.44
C PRO A 60 -3.29 -5.97 10.51
N SER A 61 -2.88 -5.48 9.34
CA SER A 61 -1.99 -4.33 9.21
C SER A 61 -2.76 -3.17 8.60
N PHE A 62 -2.55 -1.96 9.11
CA PHE A 62 -3.13 -0.74 8.53
C PHE A 62 -2.19 -0.21 7.46
N CYS A 63 -2.55 -0.41 6.20
CA CYS A 63 -1.81 0.13 5.06
C CYS A 63 -2.41 1.46 4.63
N PHE A 64 -1.55 2.43 4.37
CA PHE A 64 -1.95 3.75 3.88
C PHE A 64 -1.43 3.95 2.46
N THR A 65 -2.30 4.42 1.59
CA THR A 65 -1.96 4.72 0.20
C THR A 65 -2.12 6.21 -0.05
N MET A 66 -1.03 6.87 -0.43
CA MET A 66 -1.01 8.27 -0.86
C MET A 66 -1.07 8.38 -2.38
N ASN A 67 -1.53 9.53 -2.89
CA ASN A 67 -1.63 9.81 -4.33
C ASN A 67 -2.45 8.78 -5.16
N THR A 68 -3.34 8.02 -4.52
CA THR A 68 -4.26 7.12 -5.23
C THR A 68 -5.47 7.87 -5.77
N LEU A 69 -5.93 7.48 -6.96
CA LEU A 69 -7.16 7.96 -7.57
C LEU A 69 -8.36 7.05 -7.30
N TRP A 70 -8.19 5.96 -6.55
CA TRP A 70 -9.30 5.07 -6.22
C TRP A 70 -10.50 5.84 -5.64
N SER A 71 -11.71 5.53 -6.12
CA SER A 71 -12.97 6.24 -5.87
C SER A 71 -12.98 7.74 -6.25
N ARG A 72 -11.98 8.22 -7.00
CA ARG A 72 -11.78 9.65 -7.32
C ARG A 72 -11.39 9.85 -8.80
N PRO A 73 -12.26 9.46 -9.75
CA PRO A 73 -11.93 9.44 -11.18
C PRO A 73 -11.71 10.83 -11.79
N ASP A 74 -12.22 11.88 -11.14
CA ASP A 74 -12.17 13.26 -11.65
C ASP A 74 -10.97 14.05 -11.12
N ILE A 75 -10.14 13.47 -10.25
CA ILE A 75 -8.97 14.13 -9.68
C ILE A 75 -7.76 13.94 -10.58
N GLU A 76 -7.02 15.02 -10.83
CA GLU A 76 -5.73 14.94 -11.52
C GLU A 76 -4.62 14.43 -10.59
N ILE A 77 -3.77 13.54 -11.13
CA ILE A 77 -2.62 13.01 -10.42
C ILE A 77 -1.65 14.14 -10.09
N GLN A 78 -1.19 14.20 -8.83
CA GLN A 78 -0.10 15.08 -8.44
C GLN A 78 1.17 14.70 -9.22
N LYS A 79 1.55 15.52 -10.19
CA LYS A 79 2.75 15.29 -11.00
C LYS A 79 4.00 15.64 -10.20
N ILE A 80 4.97 14.73 -10.21
CA ILE A 80 6.33 14.94 -9.70
C ILE A 80 7.22 15.31 -10.87
N LYS A 81 7.87 16.46 -10.81
CA LYS A 81 8.77 16.91 -11.89
C LYS A 81 10.07 16.10 -11.87
N LYS A 82 10.74 15.99 -13.02
CA LYS A 82 12.00 15.24 -13.17
C LYS A 82 13.14 15.69 -12.23
N HIS A 83 13.11 16.95 -11.77
CA HIS A 83 14.10 17.52 -10.83
C HIS A 83 13.60 17.57 -9.38
N GLU A 84 12.39 17.06 -9.13
CA GLU A 84 11.83 16.89 -7.79
C GLU A 84 12.15 15.49 -7.26
N LYS A 85 12.32 15.39 -5.94
CA LYS A 85 12.42 14.12 -5.22
C LYS A 85 11.39 14.07 -4.10
N ILE A 86 10.87 12.88 -3.79
CA ILE A 86 10.02 12.69 -2.61
C ILE A 86 10.92 12.20 -1.48
N GLN A 87 10.89 12.91 -0.36
CA GLN A 87 11.58 12.54 0.86
C GLN A 87 10.55 12.12 1.90
N MET A 88 10.67 10.90 2.40
CA MET A 88 9.81 10.33 3.42
C MET A 88 10.63 9.98 4.66
N GLU A 89 10.18 10.44 5.82
CA GLU A 89 10.76 10.13 7.12
C GLU A 89 9.73 9.37 7.95
N PHE A 90 10.05 8.14 8.34
CA PHE A 90 9.21 7.33 9.22
C PHE A 90 9.76 7.34 10.64
N PHE A 91 8.87 7.58 11.60
CA PHE A 91 9.14 7.62 13.02
C PHE A 91 8.39 6.49 13.71
N ILE A 92 9.11 5.44 14.08
CA ILE A 92 8.52 4.27 14.73
C ILE A 92 8.76 4.40 16.22
N ASP A 93 7.70 4.73 16.96
CA ASP A 93 7.78 4.83 18.41
C ASP A 93 7.87 3.44 19.05
N THR A 94 8.98 3.18 19.73
CA THR A 94 9.20 1.94 20.49
C THR A 94 9.20 2.18 21.99
N SER A 95 8.73 3.34 22.45
CA SER A 95 8.73 3.69 23.87
C SER A 95 7.87 2.77 24.74
N PHE A 96 6.87 2.11 24.15
CA PHE A 96 6.07 1.05 24.77
C PHE A 96 6.88 -0.20 25.19
N THR A 97 8.14 -0.31 24.77
CA THR A 97 8.98 -1.50 25.02
C THR A 97 9.78 -1.46 26.32
N GLY A 98 9.67 -0.39 27.12
CA GLY A 98 10.51 -0.23 28.34
C GLY A 98 10.04 0.79 29.37
N GLY A 99 8.73 0.89 29.63
CA GLY A 99 8.18 1.74 30.69
C GLY A 99 7.86 0.96 31.98
N ASN A 100 8.35 1.44 33.13
CA ASN A 100 7.82 1.09 34.45
C ASN A 100 6.44 1.78 34.60
N GLU A 101 5.40 1.24 33.98
CA GLU A 101 4.04 1.80 34.03
C GLU A 101 3.07 0.89 34.80
N SER A 102 2.11 1.52 35.48
CA SER A 102 1.15 0.90 36.40
C SER A 102 0.35 -0.24 35.76
N LEU A 103 0.22 -1.35 36.50
CA LEU A 103 -0.47 -2.60 36.14
C LEU A 103 -1.99 -2.46 35.90
N ASP A 104 -2.59 -1.31 36.22
CA ASP A 104 -4.04 -1.11 36.18
C ASP A 104 -4.57 -0.51 34.86
N VAL A 105 -3.69 -0.20 33.91
CA VAL A 105 -4.10 0.16 32.54
C VAL A 105 -4.11 -1.10 31.71
N VAL A 106 -5.19 -1.34 30.94
CA VAL A 106 -5.24 -2.43 29.95
C VAL A 106 -4.16 -2.17 28.90
N GLN A 107 -2.97 -2.72 29.13
CA GLN A 107 -1.82 -2.59 28.25
C GLN A 107 -1.97 -3.58 27.09
N SER A 108 -2.08 -3.04 25.88
CA SER A 108 -1.83 -3.82 24.66
C SER A 108 -0.33 -4.18 24.60
N PRO A 109 0.05 -5.34 24.00
CA PRO A 109 1.18 -6.11 24.48
C PRO A 109 2.55 -5.46 24.23
N LEU A 110 3.38 -5.51 25.29
CA LEU A 110 4.83 -5.27 25.29
C LEU A 110 5.52 -6.12 24.21
N PHE A 111 6.00 -5.45 23.18
CA PHE A 111 6.79 -6.05 22.11
C PHE A 111 8.28 -5.93 22.42
N ASN A 112 9.05 -7.01 22.27
CA ASN A 112 10.48 -6.94 22.06
C ASN A 112 10.78 -7.62 20.72
N PRO A 113 10.81 -6.90 19.59
CA PRO A 113 11.38 -7.49 18.40
C PRO A 113 12.90 -7.47 18.60
N LEU A 114 13.50 -8.65 18.76
CA LEU A 114 14.94 -8.83 18.55
C LEU A 114 15.40 -8.39 17.13
N SER A 115 14.45 -8.08 16.24
CA SER A 115 14.64 -7.56 14.90
C SER A 115 14.41 -6.04 14.84
N SER A 116 15.24 -5.34 14.07
CA SER A 116 15.02 -3.94 13.71
C SER A 116 13.61 -3.73 13.15
N PRO A 117 12.95 -2.59 13.44
CA PRO A 117 11.63 -2.32 12.90
C PRO A 117 11.69 -2.21 11.37
N VAL A 118 10.60 -2.62 10.70
CA VAL A 118 10.50 -2.68 9.24
C VAL A 118 9.30 -1.87 8.77
N VAL A 119 9.47 -1.10 7.70
CA VAL A 119 8.37 -0.49 6.95
C VAL A 119 8.23 -1.21 5.61
N GLN A 120 7.02 -1.67 5.28
CA GLN A 120 6.71 -2.30 3.99
C GLN A 120 6.16 -1.24 3.04
N ILE A 121 6.71 -1.14 1.83
CA ILE A 121 6.28 -0.14 0.83
C ILE A 121 6.12 -0.81 -0.52
N ALA A 122 4.95 -0.65 -1.12
CA ALA A 122 4.70 -0.94 -2.52
C ALA A 122 4.57 0.37 -3.31
N ILE A 123 5.12 0.36 -4.53
CA ILE A 123 4.97 1.45 -5.48
C ILE A 123 4.17 0.90 -6.66
N HIS A 124 3.05 1.54 -6.94
CA HIS A 124 2.07 1.02 -7.89
C HIS A 124 1.40 2.15 -8.66
N SER A 125 0.63 1.78 -9.68
CA SER A 125 -0.20 2.72 -10.45
C SER A 125 -1.18 3.47 -9.55
N PRO A 126 -1.45 4.77 -9.77
CA PRO A 126 -2.36 5.54 -8.93
C PRO A 126 -3.80 5.02 -8.96
N TYR A 127 -4.17 4.24 -9.99
CA TYR A 127 -5.52 3.70 -10.11
C TYR A 127 -5.78 2.49 -9.22
N ILE A 128 -4.74 1.76 -8.78
CA ILE A 128 -4.89 0.60 -7.88
C ILE A 128 -4.49 0.98 -6.46
N ILE A 129 -4.90 0.15 -5.50
CA ILE A 129 -4.38 0.14 -4.13
C ILE A 129 -3.76 -1.24 -3.97
N ALA A 130 -2.43 -1.31 -3.92
CA ALA A 130 -1.71 -2.58 -3.83
C ALA A 130 -1.29 -2.88 -2.39
N SER A 131 -1.41 -4.13 -1.97
CA SER A 131 -0.89 -4.56 -0.68
C SER A 131 0.65 -4.57 -0.69
N PRO A 132 1.32 -3.85 0.22
CA PRO A 132 2.77 -3.87 0.33
C PRO A 132 3.33 -5.22 0.81
N PHE A 133 2.48 -6.13 1.27
CA PHE A 133 2.89 -7.49 1.64
C PHE A 133 2.87 -8.46 0.45
N VAL A 134 2.16 -8.13 -0.62
CA VAL A 134 2.09 -8.95 -1.85
C VAL A 134 3.11 -8.47 -2.88
N SER A 135 3.24 -7.15 -3.05
CA SER A 135 4.06 -6.56 -4.11
C SER A 135 5.03 -5.48 -3.63
N GLY A 136 5.29 -5.40 -2.32
CA GLY A 136 6.15 -4.39 -1.73
C GLY A 136 7.53 -4.91 -1.32
N GLU A 137 8.37 -3.96 -0.90
CA GLU A 137 9.71 -4.19 -0.39
C GLU A 137 9.81 -3.78 1.09
N ALA A 138 10.67 -4.49 1.83
CA ALA A 138 10.88 -4.30 3.25
C ALA A 138 12.07 -3.37 3.54
N PHE A 139 11.81 -2.25 4.22
CA PHE A 139 12.82 -1.26 4.61
C PHE A 139 13.09 -1.30 6.11
N LEU A 140 14.34 -1.56 6.48
CA LEU A 140 14.79 -1.67 7.86
C LEU A 140 15.05 -0.28 8.46
N GLY A 141 14.55 -0.04 9.67
CA GLY A 141 14.84 1.18 10.44
C GLY A 141 16.33 1.34 10.76
N GLY A 142 16.76 2.59 10.97
CA GLY A 142 18.16 2.94 11.22
C GLY A 142 19.01 3.10 9.95
N LYS A 143 18.36 3.13 8.77
CA LYS A 143 19.00 3.28 7.47
C LYS A 143 18.40 4.47 6.71
N ASP A 144 19.24 5.06 5.87
CA ASP A 144 18.85 6.01 4.84
C ASP A 144 18.84 5.23 3.52
N TYR A 145 17.74 5.28 2.78
CA TYR A 145 17.63 4.65 1.46
C TYR A 145 17.46 5.71 0.38
N LYS A 146 18.13 5.50 -0.74
CA LYS A 146 17.91 6.24 -1.97
C LYS A 146 17.35 5.26 -2.99
N ILE A 147 16.13 5.52 -3.43
CA ILE A 147 15.39 4.67 -4.34
C ILE A 147 15.26 5.42 -5.65
N LYS A 148 15.70 4.80 -6.74
CA LYS A 148 15.47 5.32 -8.09
C LYS A 148 14.34 4.51 -8.72
N LEU A 149 13.32 5.23 -9.20
CA LEU A 149 12.14 4.63 -9.80
C LEU A 149 12.20 4.76 -11.31
N THR A 150 11.95 3.65 -11.99
CA THR A 150 11.74 3.61 -13.44
C THR A 150 10.33 3.13 -13.73
N ALA A 151 9.54 3.96 -14.39
CA ALA A 151 8.20 3.58 -14.85
C ALA A 151 8.29 2.83 -16.18
N GLU A 152 7.51 1.77 -16.32
CA GLU A 152 7.29 1.03 -17.55
C GLU A 152 5.80 1.04 -17.87
N GLU A 153 5.47 1.51 -19.07
CA GLU A 153 4.10 1.61 -19.56
C GLU A 153 3.94 0.78 -20.83
N LYS A 154 2.86 0.01 -20.90
CA LYS A 154 2.53 -0.79 -22.09
C LYS A 154 1.05 -0.61 -22.41
N HIS A 155 0.79 -0.22 -23.66
CA HIS A 155 -0.55 -0.02 -24.20
C HIS A 155 -0.82 -1.08 -25.28
N LEU A 156 -1.80 -1.93 -25.02
CA LEU A 156 -2.32 -2.92 -25.96
C LEU A 156 -3.60 -2.39 -26.61
N LEU A 157 -3.95 -2.96 -27.76
CA LEU A 157 -5.18 -2.60 -28.46
C LEU A 157 -6.29 -3.61 -28.13
N PRO A 158 -7.53 -3.17 -27.88
CA PRO A 158 -8.67 -4.06 -27.66
C PRO A 158 -9.03 -4.82 -28.95
N PRO A 159 -10.03 -5.72 -28.95
CA PRO A 159 -10.55 -6.30 -30.19
C PRO A 159 -10.87 -5.23 -31.25
N PRO A 160 -10.57 -5.48 -32.54
CA PRO A 160 -10.27 -6.76 -33.18
C PRO A 160 -8.78 -7.13 -33.25
N TYR A 161 -7.90 -6.44 -32.53
CA TYR A 161 -6.46 -6.74 -32.57
C TYR A 161 -6.12 -8.05 -31.83
N GLN A 162 -5.04 -8.72 -32.24
CA GLN A 162 -4.62 -10.02 -31.68
C GLN A 162 -4.32 -9.99 -30.18
N THR A 163 -4.02 -8.80 -29.65
CA THR A 163 -3.78 -8.56 -28.22
C THR A 163 -5.00 -8.87 -27.35
N ASN A 164 -6.22 -8.76 -27.91
CA ASN A 164 -7.49 -9.13 -27.28
C ASN A 164 -7.58 -8.68 -25.80
N CYS A 165 -7.16 -7.45 -25.51
CA CYS A 165 -7.12 -6.94 -24.14
C CYS A 165 -8.48 -6.39 -23.70
N THR A 166 -8.66 -6.25 -22.38
CA THR A 166 -9.82 -5.60 -21.77
C THR A 166 -9.45 -4.20 -21.29
N ASP A 167 -10.25 -3.19 -21.65
CA ASP A 167 -10.08 -1.83 -21.17
C ASP A 167 -10.69 -1.68 -19.76
N TYR A 168 -9.94 -2.11 -18.75
CA TYR A 168 -10.35 -1.98 -17.36
C TYR A 168 -10.36 -0.53 -16.88
N LEU A 169 -9.50 0.33 -17.41
CA LEU A 169 -9.42 1.72 -16.98
C LEU A 169 -10.70 2.48 -17.38
N GLN A 170 -11.23 2.20 -18.57
CA GLN A 170 -12.53 2.71 -18.98
C GLN A 170 -13.64 2.21 -18.06
N GLN A 171 -13.67 0.91 -17.73
CA GLN A 171 -14.67 0.35 -16.80
C GLN A 171 -14.58 1.00 -15.41
N TRP A 172 -13.37 1.21 -14.91
CA TRP A 172 -13.08 1.90 -13.66
C TRP A 172 -13.65 3.33 -13.66
N LYS A 173 -13.42 4.10 -14.73
CA LYS A 173 -13.99 5.45 -14.88
C LYS A 173 -15.52 5.42 -14.90
N LEU A 174 -16.11 4.52 -15.70
CA LEU A 174 -17.57 4.37 -15.82
C LEU A 174 -18.24 3.97 -14.49
N ARG A 175 -17.51 3.25 -13.63
CA ARG A 175 -17.94 2.85 -12.29
C ARG A 175 -17.54 3.84 -11.20
N GLY A 176 -17.31 5.11 -11.54
CA GLY A 176 -17.03 6.16 -10.56
C GLY A 176 -15.70 5.99 -9.83
N GLY A 177 -14.71 5.36 -10.48
CA GLY A 177 -13.39 5.12 -9.91
C GLY A 177 -13.29 3.90 -9.00
N VAL A 178 -14.25 2.97 -9.06
CA VAL A 178 -14.27 1.74 -8.25
C VAL A 178 -14.58 0.54 -9.16
N ALA A 179 -13.54 -0.08 -9.70
CA ALA A 179 -13.63 -1.32 -10.47
C ALA A 179 -12.28 -2.07 -10.49
N PRO A 180 -12.28 -3.37 -10.80
CA PRO A 180 -11.06 -4.11 -11.09
C PRO A 180 -10.25 -3.48 -12.22
N LEU A 181 -8.93 -3.48 -12.08
CA LEU A 181 -7.99 -2.96 -13.08
C LEU A 181 -7.11 -4.03 -13.73
N ASN A 182 -7.29 -5.28 -13.31
CA ASN A 182 -6.67 -6.48 -13.87
C ASN A 182 -7.48 -7.71 -13.45
N GLU A 183 -7.11 -8.87 -13.98
CA GLU A 183 -7.81 -10.13 -13.77
C GLU A 183 -7.77 -10.61 -12.31
N ILE A 184 -6.68 -10.31 -11.58
CA ILE A 184 -6.55 -10.66 -10.16
C ILE A 184 -7.57 -9.88 -9.33
N MET A 185 -7.70 -8.57 -9.58
CA MET A 185 -8.69 -7.73 -8.89
C MET A 185 -10.13 -8.16 -9.17
N VAL A 186 -10.41 -8.77 -10.33
CA VAL A 186 -11.74 -9.35 -10.61
C VAL A 186 -12.04 -10.50 -9.66
N ILE A 187 -11.04 -11.37 -9.41
CA ILE A 187 -11.19 -12.47 -8.47
C ILE A 187 -11.42 -11.93 -7.05
N GLU A 188 -10.62 -10.94 -6.63
CA GLU A 188 -10.73 -10.36 -5.29
C GLU A 188 -12.06 -9.61 -5.09
N GLU A 189 -12.55 -8.89 -6.11
CA GLU A 189 -13.89 -8.28 -6.08
C GLU A 189 -14.99 -9.35 -5.97
N CYS A 190 -14.88 -10.45 -6.70
CA CYS A 190 -15.82 -11.57 -6.61
C CYS A 190 -15.83 -12.18 -5.20
N LYS A 191 -14.65 -12.40 -4.61
CA LYS A 191 -14.54 -12.92 -3.24
C LYS A 191 -15.13 -11.95 -2.22
N LEU A 192 -14.88 -10.64 -2.37
CA LEU A 192 -15.49 -9.60 -1.56
C LEU A 192 -17.02 -9.69 -1.62
N ASN A 193 -17.59 -9.67 -2.82
CA ASN A 193 -19.05 -9.73 -3.00
C ASN A 193 -19.66 -11.02 -2.43
N ALA A 194 -19.03 -12.17 -2.69
CA ALA A 194 -19.51 -13.46 -2.19
C ALA A 194 -19.47 -13.57 -0.67
N THR A 195 -18.46 -12.97 -0.03
CA THR A 195 -18.33 -12.95 1.44
C THR A 195 -19.32 -11.97 2.06
N LEU A 196 -19.55 -10.79 1.47
CA LEU A 196 -20.58 -9.86 1.91
C LEU A 196 -21.99 -10.46 1.80
N GLU A 197 -22.27 -11.21 0.73
CA GLU A 197 -23.57 -11.86 0.57
C GLU A 197 -23.83 -12.88 1.68
N LYS A 198 -22.86 -13.77 1.94
CA LYS A 198 -23.02 -14.93 2.84
C LYS A 198 -22.72 -14.64 4.31
N LEU A 199 -21.69 -13.85 4.59
CA LEU A 199 -21.16 -13.61 5.93
C LEU A 199 -21.55 -12.24 6.48
N LYS A 200 -21.95 -11.28 5.63
CA LYS A 200 -22.20 -9.87 6.01
C LYS A 200 -20.97 -9.17 6.60
N CYS A 201 -19.78 -9.69 6.32
CA CYS A 201 -18.49 -9.14 6.71
C CYS A 201 -17.42 -9.59 5.71
N VAL A 202 -16.25 -8.93 5.75
CA VAL A 202 -15.12 -9.24 4.86
C VAL A 202 -13.99 -9.91 5.62
N PRO A 203 -13.58 -11.14 5.24
CA PRO A 203 -12.42 -11.79 5.80
C PRO A 203 -11.13 -10.98 5.57
N PHE A 204 -10.19 -11.03 6.52
CA PHE A 204 -8.92 -10.28 6.45
C PHE A 204 -8.01 -10.67 5.27
N ASN A 205 -8.26 -11.82 4.65
CA ASN A 205 -7.47 -12.33 3.52
C ASN A 205 -8.04 -11.95 2.15
N ILE A 206 -9.07 -11.10 2.09
CA ILE A 206 -9.55 -10.52 0.84
C ILE A 206 -8.72 -9.28 0.51
N ASP A 207 -7.99 -9.34 -0.60
CA ASP A 207 -7.08 -8.26 -1.03
C ASP A 207 -7.77 -7.36 -2.05
N TYR A 208 -8.88 -6.73 -1.63
CA TYR A 208 -9.61 -5.75 -2.43
C TYR A 208 -9.95 -4.52 -1.59
N PRO A 209 -9.86 -3.29 -2.13
CA PRO A 209 -10.22 -2.10 -1.36
C PRO A 209 -11.71 -2.07 -1.00
N HIS A 210 -12.04 -1.93 0.29
CA HIS A 210 -13.40 -1.83 0.78
C HIS A 210 -13.48 -1.02 2.08
N ASN A 211 -14.68 -0.49 2.37
CA ASN A 211 -14.99 0.14 3.67
C ASN A 211 -15.89 -0.75 4.54
N GLU A 212 -16.10 -2.00 4.12
CA GLU A 212 -16.97 -2.95 4.78
C GLU A 212 -16.40 -3.49 6.09
N THR A 213 -17.27 -3.99 6.96
CA THR A 213 -16.88 -4.51 8.27
C THR A 213 -16.03 -5.77 8.13
N VAL A 214 -14.85 -5.78 8.75
CA VAL A 214 -13.97 -6.95 8.77
C VAL A 214 -14.59 -8.06 9.64
N CYS A 215 -14.56 -9.30 9.17
CA CYS A 215 -15.08 -10.44 9.91
C CYS A 215 -14.32 -10.66 11.22
N GLU A 216 -15.05 -11.11 12.25
CA GLU A 216 -14.43 -11.56 13.49
C GLU A 216 -13.42 -12.69 13.19
N TYR A 217 -12.21 -12.54 13.68
CA TYR A 217 -11.19 -13.57 13.54
C TYR A 217 -11.67 -14.82 14.30
N CYS A 218 -11.92 -15.89 13.56
CA CYS A 218 -12.55 -17.07 14.10
C CYS A 218 -11.76 -18.32 13.68
N LYS A 219 -11.03 -18.87 14.64
CA LYS A 219 -10.13 -20.03 14.49
C LYS A 219 -10.82 -21.29 13.94
N ASN A 220 -12.14 -21.42 14.16
CA ASN A 220 -12.95 -22.60 13.83
C ASN A 220 -14.17 -22.28 12.96
N CYS A 221 -14.22 -21.09 12.34
CA CYS A 221 -15.35 -20.77 11.48
C CYS A 221 -15.33 -21.62 10.21
N LEU A 222 -16.52 -21.87 9.65
CA LEU A 222 -16.71 -22.59 8.39
C LEU A 222 -15.68 -22.10 7.37
N ASN A 223 -14.97 -23.06 6.78
CA ASN A 223 -13.90 -22.85 5.80
C ASN A 223 -14.28 -21.72 4.81
N VAL A 224 -13.80 -20.51 5.08
CA VAL A 224 -14.01 -19.33 4.22
C VAL A 224 -13.42 -19.57 2.83
N THR A 225 -12.49 -20.53 2.74
CA THR A 225 -11.92 -21.10 1.52
C THR A 225 -12.99 -21.51 0.50
N HIS A 226 -14.14 -22.07 0.93
CA HIS A 226 -15.19 -22.51 0.00
C HIS A 226 -16.02 -21.38 -0.62
N ILE A 227 -16.08 -20.21 0.00
CA ILE A 227 -16.94 -19.12 -0.49
C ILE A 227 -16.38 -18.48 -1.76
N GLY A 228 -15.05 -18.44 -1.90
CA GLY A 228 -14.35 -17.83 -3.04
C GLY A 228 -13.91 -18.79 -4.14
N HIS A 229 -14.03 -20.11 -3.98
CA HIS A 229 -13.50 -21.07 -4.97
C HIS A 229 -14.12 -20.92 -6.38
N ASN A 230 -15.37 -20.47 -6.48
CA ASN A 230 -16.02 -20.25 -7.77
C ASN A 230 -15.50 -19.01 -8.51
N CYS A 231 -14.85 -18.08 -7.82
CA CYS A 231 -14.34 -16.84 -8.41
C CYS A 231 -13.15 -17.10 -9.35
N THR A 232 -12.38 -18.17 -9.13
CA THR A 232 -11.21 -18.48 -9.96
C THR A 232 -11.59 -18.79 -11.41
N ASN A 233 -12.81 -19.30 -11.64
CA ASN A 233 -13.31 -19.57 -13.00
C ASN A 233 -13.51 -18.30 -13.82
N LEU A 234 -13.60 -17.12 -13.18
CA LEU A 234 -13.69 -15.85 -13.88
C LEU A 234 -12.45 -15.60 -14.74
N LEU A 235 -11.27 -16.10 -14.38
CA LEU A 235 -10.06 -15.93 -15.19
C LEU A 235 -10.21 -16.40 -16.64
N MET A 236 -11.12 -17.32 -16.93
CA MET A 236 -11.37 -17.77 -18.31
C MET A 236 -12.15 -16.75 -19.16
N HIS A 237 -12.78 -15.76 -18.53
CA HIS A 237 -13.63 -14.76 -19.17
C HIS A 237 -12.98 -13.37 -19.25
N TYR A 238 -11.89 -13.16 -18.52
CA TYR A 238 -11.20 -11.88 -18.44
C TYR A 238 -9.85 -11.97 -19.12
N ASN A 239 -9.63 -11.07 -20.06
CA ASN A 239 -8.33 -10.93 -20.73
C ASN A 239 -7.42 -9.99 -19.94
N GLN A 240 -6.15 -10.00 -20.33
CA GLN A 240 -5.13 -9.06 -19.88
C GLN A 240 -5.56 -7.60 -20.06
N PRO A 241 -5.13 -6.68 -19.19
CA PRO A 241 -5.50 -5.27 -19.30
C PRO A 241 -4.92 -4.65 -20.57
N CYS A 242 -5.59 -3.64 -21.10
CA CYS A 242 -5.05 -2.88 -22.22
C CYS A 242 -3.89 -1.97 -21.79
N ASP A 243 -3.98 -1.41 -20.59
CA ASP A 243 -2.94 -0.54 -20.03
C ASP A 243 -2.23 -1.21 -18.87
N PHE A 244 -0.91 -1.35 -18.98
CA PHE A 244 -0.05 -1.82 -17.90
C PHE A 244 0.86 -0.70 -17.44
N PHE A 245 0.96 -0.56 -16.11
CA PHE A 245 1.86 0.38 -15.45
C PHE A 245 2.65 -0.40 -14.40
N ALA A 246 3.96 -0.52 -14.60
CA ALA A 246 4.87 -1.15 -13.65
C ALA A 246 5.94 -0.15 -13.22
N TYR A 247 6.42 -0.31 -11.99
CA TYR A 247 7.50 0.51 -11.43
C TYR A 247 8.62 -0.39 -10.96
N HIS A 248 9.82 -0.15 -11.49
CA HIS A 248 11.03 -0.85 -11.08
C HIS A 248 11.83 0.02 -10.12
N MET A 249 12.21 -0.57 -8.99
CA MET A 249 12.98 0.10 -7.94
C MET A 249 14.45 -0.32 -7.97
N GLU A 250 15.35 0.65 -8.10
CA GLU A 250 16.77 0.48 -7.80
C GLU A 250 17.05 1.07 -6.41
N ILE A 251 17.49 0.25 -5.46
CA ILE A 251 17.61 0.65 -4.05
C ILE A 251 19.08 0.72 -3.63
N GLU A 252 19.52 1.90 -3.18
CA GLU A 252 20.79 2.12 -2.49
C GLU A 252 20.51 2.34 -1.00
N GLN A 253 21.29 1.71 -0.10
CA GLN A 253 21.12 1.88 1.35
C GLN A 253 22.41 2.35 2.03
N LYS A 254 22.28 3.14 3.09
CA LYS A 254 23.36 3.59 3.97
C LYS A 254 22.93 3.49 5.43
N LEU A 255 23.85 3.12 6.32
CA LEU A 255 23.60 3.15 7.75
C LEU A 255 23.55 4.60 8.25
N VAL A 256 22.57 4.89 9.11
CA VAL A 256 22.47 6.20 9.77
C VAL A 256 23.21 6.12 11.08
N ASN A 257 24.08 7.09 11.35
CA ASN A 257 24.55 7.31 12.71
C ASN A 257 23.44 8.03 13.50
N ILE A 258 22.57 7.23 14.14
CA ILE A 258 21.37 7.69 14.85
C ILE A 258 21.74 8.69 15.95
N GLU A 259 22.87 8.54 16.63
CA GLU A 259 23.31 9.43 17.70
C GLU A 259 23.50 10.87 17.23
N LYS A 260 24.10 11.09 16.04
CA LYS A 260 24.32 12.45 15.50
C LYS A 260 23.01 13.13 15.07
N LYS A 261 22.03 12.38 14.56
CA LYS A 261 20.74 12.91 14.09
C LYS A 261 19.79 13.19 15.27
N MET A 262 19.82 12.34 16.30
CA MET A 262 19.02 12.51 17.52
C MET A 262 19.45 13.70 18.40
N VAL A 263 20.71 14.17 18.33
CA VAL A 263 21.14 15.38 19.06
C VAL A 263 20.43 16.65 18.56
N SER A 264 19.92 16.65 17.32
CA SER A 264 19.20 17.78 16.74
C SER A 264 17.68 17.75 16.97
N ILE A 265 17.15 16.64 17.49
CA ILE A 265 15.71 16.42 17.66
C ILE A 265 15.41 16.29 19.16
N SER A 266 14.34 16.94 19.62
CA SER A 266 13.86 16.99 21.01
C SER A 266 14.11 15.69 21.81
N ALA A 267 14.49 15.85 23.09
CA ALA A 267 14.75 14.73 24.01
C ALA A 267 13.58 13.74 24.16
N SER A 268 12.33 14.13 23.83
CA SER A 268 11.17 13.22 23.85
C SER A 268 11.16 12.19 22.71
N LEU A 269 11.95 12.36 21.65
CA LEU A 269 12.03 11.45 20.50
C LEU A 269 13.12 10.36 20.62
N ARG A 270 13.88 10.31 21.71
CA ARG A 270 15.02 9.37 21.88
C ARG A 270 14.64 7.88 21.90
N LYS A 271 13.35 7.53 21.95
CA LYS A 271 12.83 6.15 21.88
C LYS A 271 12.18 5.79 20.53
N LYS A 272 12.37 6.62 19.50
CA LYS A 272 11.83 6.39 18.15
C LYS A 272 12.92 5.91 17.20
N PHE A 273 12.66 4.84 16.44
CA PHE A 273 13.51 4.48 15.31
C PHE A 273 13.20 5.40 14.13
N PHE A 274 14.25 5.72 13.39
CA PHE A 274 14.20 6.64 12.28
C PHE A 274 14.54 5.91 10.97
N LEU A 275 13.71 6.11 9.95
CA LEU A 275 13.94 5.64 8.58
C LEU A 275 13.76 6.83 7.64
N LEU A 276 14.75 7.11 6.79
CA LEU A 276 14.63 8.11 5.73
C LEU A 276 14.67 7.40 4.38
N LEU A 277 13.70 7.71 3.54
CA LEU A 277 13.62 7.26 2.16
C LEU A 277 13.64 8.48 1.25
N GLU A 278 14.56 8.49 0.28
CA GLU A 278 14.59 9.46 -0.80
C GLU A 278 14.23 8.76 -2.12
N LEU A 279 13.01 9.02 -2.61
CA LEU A 279 12.54 8.56 -3.91
C LEU A 279 12.94 9.57 -4.99
N ASN A 280 13.74 9.13 -5.96
CA ASN A 280 14.03 9.87 -7.18
C ASN A 280 13.28 9.22 -8.34
N VAL A 281 12.26 9.91 -8.86
CA VAL A 281 11.48 9.43 -10.01
C VAL A 281 12.24 9.78 -11.28
N GLN A 282 12.70 8.78 -12.04
CA GLN A 282 13.22 8.97 -13.39
C GLN A 282 12.16 8.51 -14.39
N SER A 283 11.49 9.47 -15.06
CA SER A 283 10.63 9.13 -16.19
C SER A 283 11.50 8.85 -17.41
N ASN A 284 11.61 7.59 -17.82
CA ASN A 284 12.03 7.26 -19.17
C ASN A 284 10.82 7.44 -20.07
N ALA A 285 10.59 8.66 -20.58
CA ALA A 285 9.69 8.82 -21.69
C ALA A 285 10.31 8.09 -22.89
N VAL A 286 9.86 6.87 -23.17
CA VAL A 286 10.09 6.25 -24.47
C VAL A 286 9.24 7.06 -25.44
N ASP A 287 9.91 7.91 -26.20
CA ASP A 287 9.34 8.74 -27.25
C ASP A 287 8.55 7.84 -28.23
N SER A 288 7.23 7.82 -28.13
CA SER A 288 6.33 7.03 -28.98
C SER A 288 6.21 7.57 -30.40
N SER A 289 7.09 8.50 -30.80
CA SER A 289 7.10 9.16 -32.11
C SER A 289 7.63 8.32 -33.28
N ARG A 290 7.73 6.99 -33.15
CA ARG A 290 8.23 6.10 -34.23
C ARG A 290 7.25 5.09 -34.82
N SER A 291 5.95 5.20 -34.54
CA SER A 291 4.91 4.35 -35.15
C SER A 291 3.88 5.12 -36.00
N SER A 292 4.34 6.11 -36.78
CA SER A 292 3.48 6.86 -37.73
C SER A 292 4.12 7.04 -39.12
N ARG A 293 4.97 6.10 -39.54
CA ARG A 293 5.35 5.91 -40.95
C ARG A 293 5.23 4.44 -41.30
N LEU A 294 4.05 4.02 -41.72
CA LEU A 294 3.79 2.86 -42.60
C LEU A 294 2.26 2.69 -42.77
N LEU A 295 1.58 3.76 -43.20
CA LEU A 295 0.23 3.68 -43.80
C LEU A 295 0.18 4.72 -44.93
N SER A 296 0.91 4.43 -46.00
CA SER A 296 0.74 5.07 -47.31
C SER A 296 1.29 4.12 -48.39
N SER A 297 0.50 3.11 -48.73
CA SER A 297 0.55 2.36 -49.99
C SER A 297 -0.66 1.44 -50.05
#